data_AF-A0A2N7GGI8-F1
#
_entry.id   AF-A0A2N7GGI8-F1
#
_cell.length_a   1.000
_cell.length_b   1.000
_cell.length_c   1.000
_cell.angle_alpha   90.00
_cell.angle_beta   90.00
_cell.angle_gamma   90.00
#
_symmetry.space_group_name_H-M   'P 1'
#
loop_
_entity.id
_entity.type
_entity.pdbx_description
1 polymer ?
#
loop_
_entity_poly.entity_id
_entity_poly.type
_entity_poly.pdbx_seq_one_letter_code
_entity_poly.pdbx_strand_id
1 'polypeptide(L)'
;MLSSHLSVDLWLCHLGELDDCPIRVALLKTTLTDDEVTKVERYRQPAAQLKALYTRHYLRSVLSRYSIHSPDYWRFEYGDKGKPVLCSTQFAQTGIVFNISHSQDRLIIAVCKSSDQNVLLGVDIEHSRETTDIHAIMNHYFTQDEIDALKTLNHVEQRERFFDLWALKESYIKATGQGLATSLKSFYFDFSNQEQSYLHVINEALVASYPSEVCIDKGISIHSIGSTQVSSLSSKNPQLRWQCFLGRLNETFRFAVTVGGADNDVVLKIKTAAFT
;
A
#
# COMPACT_ATOMS: atom_id res chain seq x y z
N MET A 1 -0.01 0.06 -32.15
CA MET A 1 -0.42 -0.71 -30.96
C MET A 1 0.01 0.08 -29.75
N LEU A 2 -0.92 0.74 -29.06
CA LEU A 2 -0.61 1.41 -27.78
C LEU A 2 -0.23 0.31 -26.79
N SER A 3 0.96 0.35 -26.21
CA SER A 3 1.28 -0.59 -25.13
C SER A 3 0.31 -0.33 -23.99
N SER A 4 -0.53 -1.32 -23.69
CA SER A 4 -1.59 -1.23 -22.69
C SER A 4 -1.01 -1.38 -21.29
N HIS A 5 -0.09 -0.50 -20.88
CA HIS A 5 0.46 -0.53 -19.52
C HIS A 5 -0.65 -0.33 -18.47
N LEU A 6 -0.51 -0.97 -17.31
CA LEU A 6 -1.37 -0.71 -16.16
C LEU A 6 -0.79 0.48 -15.38
N SER A 7 -1.50 1.61 -15.35
CA SER A 7 -1.11 2.76 -14.54
C SER A 7 -1.59 2.56 -13.09
N VAL A 8 -0.66 2.65 -12.14
CA VAL A 8 -0.96 2.69 -10.70
C VAL A 8 -0.57 4.06 -10.18
N ASP A 9 -1.55 4.79 -9.68
CA ASP A 9 -1.35 6.09 -9.05
C ASP A 9 -1.21 5.91 -7.54
N LEU A 10 -0.16 6.50 -6.96
CA LEU A 10 0.16 6.50 -5.55
C LEU A 10 -0.11 7.89 -4.97
N TRP A 11 -1.17 8.02 -4.19
CA TRP A 11 -1.51 9.25 -3.50
C TRP A 11 -0.85 9.30 -2.13
N LEU A 12 0.02 10.28 -1.93
CA LEU A 12 0.65 10.56 -0.65
C LEU A 12 -0.18 11.61 0.10
N CYS A 13 -0.70 11.27 1.28
CA CYS A 13 -1.47 12.17 2.14
C CYS A 13 -0.78 12.34 3.50
N HIS A 14 -0.81 13.55 4.03
CA HIS A 14 -0.21 13.87 5.33
C HIS A 14 -1.25 13.76 6.46
N LEU A 15 -0.84 13.23 7.60
CA LEU A 15 -1.69 12.97 8.78
C LEU A 15 -1.15 13.64 10.07
N GLY A 16 -0.20 14.58 9.96
CA GLY A 16 0.43 15.24 11.10
C GLY A 16 -0.32 16.49 11.59
N GLU A 17 -0.94 17.24 10.67
CA GLU A 17 -1.65 18.50 10.95
C GLU A 17 -3.11 18.39 10.50
N LEU A 18 -3.92 17.69 11.30
CA LEU A 18 -5.33 17.46 10.99
C LEU A 18 -6.23 18.49 11.69
N ASP A 19 -7.19 19.05 10.96
CA ASP A 19 -8.18 19.98 11.52
C ASP A 19 -9.19 19.22 12.38
N ASP A 20 -9.12 19.47 13.69
CA ASP A 20 -9.98 18.86 14.71
C ASP A 20 -11.19 19.72 15.07
N CYS A 21 -11.45 20.80 14.33
CA CYS A 21 -12.62 21.65 14.51
C CYS A 21 -13.91 20.79 14.52
N PRO A 22 -14.79 20.92 15.53
CA PRO A 22 -15.99 20.08 15.64
C PRO A 22 -16.90 20.13 14.41
N ILE A 23 -16.99 21.28 13.74
CA ILE A 23 -17.78 21.46 12.51
C ILE A 23 -17.15 20.65 11.37
N ARG A 24 -15.82 20.71 11.23
CA ARG A 24 -15.06 19.94 10.25
C ARG A 24 -15.25 18.45 10.48
N VAL A 25 -15.02 17.99 11.70
CA VAL A 25 -15.17 16.58 12.11
C VAL A 25 -16.59 16.08 11.82
N ALA A 26 -17.62 16.86 12.16
CA ALA A 26 -19.01 16.52 11.89
C ALA A 26 -19.27 16.38 10.38
N LEU A 27 -18.81 17.34 9.57
CA LEU A 27 -18.94 17.29 8.11
C LEU A 27 -18.24 16.08 7.51
N LEU A 28 -17.03 15.76 7.96
CA LEU A 28 -16.31 14.58 7.46
C LEU A 28 -17.07 13.30 7.78
N LYS A 29 -17.65 13.17 8.99
CA LYS A 29 -18.46 12.02 9.37
C LYS A 29 -19.70 11.83 8.48
N THR A 30 -20.31 12.90 7.95
CA THR A 30 -21.47 12.75 7.05
C THR A 30 -21.12 12.11 5.71
N THR A 31 -19.83 12.01 5.36
CA THR A 31 -19.37 11.34 4.14
C THR A 31 -19.08 9.85 4.33
N LEU A 32 -19.04 9.37 5.58
CA LEU A 32 -18.76 7.97 5.90
C LEU A 32 -20.05 7.16 5.98
N THR A 33 -19.92 5.85 5.84
CA THR A 33 -20.97 4.88 6.16
C THR A 33 -21.05 4.63 7.66
N ASP A 34 -22.20 4.14 8.17
CA ASP A 34 -22.41 3.92 9.61
C ASP A 34 -21.38 2.94 10.21
N ASP A 35 -20.98 1.91 9.48
CA ASP A 35 -19.97 0.95 9.92
C ASP A 35 -18.57 1.60 10.02
N GLU A 36 -18.25 2.52 9.11
CA GLU A 36 -17.01 3.30 9.16
C GLU A 36 -17.02 4.30 10.32
N VAL A 37 -18.13 5.01 10.54
CA VAL A 37 -18.29 5.91 11.71
C VAL A 37 -18.10 5.11 12.99
N THR A 38 -18.78 3.97 13.12
CA THR A 38 -18.64 3.07 14.26
C THR A 38 -17.18 2.63 14.45
N LYS A 39 -16.46 2.31 13.37
CA LYS A 39 -15.06 1.89 13.43
C LYS A 39 -14.14 3.03 13.88
N VAL A 40 -14.37 4.24 13.40
CA VAL A 40 -13.62 5.45 13.82
C VAL A 40 -13.84 5.70 15.31
N GLU A 41 -15.06 5.57 15.81
CA GLU A 41 -15.41 5.87 17.21
C GLU A 41 -14.86 4.83 18.21
N ARG A 42 -14.52 3.62 17.76
CA ARG A 42 -13.88 2.60 18.61
C ARG A 42 -12.47 2.97 19.08
N TYR A 43 -11.76 3.86 18.40
CA TYR A 43 -10.46 4.31 18.86
C TYR A 43 -10.62 5.09 20.18
N ARG A 44 -9.84 4.75 21.20
CA ARG A 44 -9.95 5.38 22.53
C ARG A 44 -9.34 6.79 22.58
N GLN A 45 -8.29 7.01 21.81
CA GLN A 45 -7.54 8.27 21.83
C GLN A 45 -8.10 9.24 20.78
N PRO A 46 -8.45 10.49 21.14
CA PRO A 46 -9.01 11.47 20.19
C PRO A 46 -8.15 11.67 18.94
N ALA A 47 -6.81 11.76 19.10
CA ALA A 47 -5.89 11.88 17.96
C ALA A 47 -5.94 10.66 17.02
N ALA A 48 -6.16 9.45 17.56
CA ALA A 48 -6.31 8.24 16.76
C ALA A 48 -7.67 8.19 16.04
N GLN A 49 -8.75 8.64 16.70
CA GLN A 49 -10.06 8.80 16.08
C GLN A 49 -9.98 9.79 14.91
N LEU A 50 -9.37 10.95 15.12
CA LEU A 50 -9.20 11.98 14.09
C LEU A 50 -8.38 11.44 12.90
N LYS A 51 -7.26 10.77 13.17
CA LYS A 51 -6.44 10.14 12.13
C LYS A 51 -7.20 9.08 11.34
N ALA A 52 -8.00 8.25 12.01
CA ALA A 52 -8.85 7.25 11.34
C ALA A 52 -9.94 7.89 10.47
N LEU A 53 -10.57 8.98 10.94
CA LEU A 53 -11.54 9.76 10.17
C LEU A 53 -10.92 10.34 8.90
N TYR A 54 -9.77 11.01 9.02
CA TYR A 54 -9.06 11.58 7.88
C TYR A 54 -8.55 10.53 6.90
N THR A 55 -8.10 9.38 7.40
CA THR A 55 -7.72 8.23 6.56
C THR A 55 -8.88 7.79 5.66
N ARG A 56 -10.10 7.73 6.21
CA ARG A 56 -11.31 7.40 5.43
C ARG A 56 -11.72 8.51 4.49
N HIS A 57 -11.70 9.75 4.94
CA HIS A 57 -11.97 10.90 4.09
C HIS A 57 -11.03 10.94 2.88
N TYR A 58 -9.71 10.83 3.09
CA TYR A 58 -8.73 10.84 2.00
C TYR A 58 -8.92 9.67 1.03
N LEU A 59 -9.19 8.46 1.52
CA LEU A 59 -9.52 7.33 0.65
C LEU A 59 -10.71 7.67 -0.25
N ARG A 60 -11.84 8.10 0.33
CA ARG A 60 -13.08 8.37 -0.41
C ARG A 60 -12.89 9.52 -1.40
N SER A 61 -12.19 10.59 -1.00
CA SER A 61 -11.84 11.72 -1.85
C SER A 61 -10.91 11.34 -3.01
N VAL A 62 -9.93 10.46 -2.77
CA VAL A 62 -9.06 9.93 -3.83
C VAL A 62 -9.87 9.12 -4.84
N LEU A 63 -10.72 8.20 -4.40
CA LEU A 63 -11.55 7.38 -5.31
C LEU A 63 -12.48 8.25 -6.17
N SER A 64 -13.02 9.33 -5.60
CA SER A 64 -13.82 10.33 -6.31
C SER A 64 -13.06 11.06 -7.42
N ARG A 65 -11.73 11.04 -7.46
CA ARG A 65 -10.95 11.56 -8.60
C ARG A 65 -10.95 10.63 -9.82
N TYR A 66 -11.37 9.37 -9.67
CA TYR A 66 -11.38 8.35 -10.73
C TYR A 66 -12.78 8.04 -11.27
N SER A 67 -13.79 8.75 -10.78
CA SER A 67 -15.19 8.61 -11.19
C SER A 67 -15.92 9.94 -11.07
N ILE A 68 -17.20 9.96 -11.46
CA ILE A 68 -18.08 11.13 -11.29
C ILE A 68 -18.70 11.23 -9.88
N HIS A 69 -18.45 10.25 -9.01
CA HIS A 69 -19.16 10.11 -7.75
C HIS A 69 -18.49 10.87 -6.61
N SER A 70 -19.29 11.45 -5.72
CA SER A 70 -18.86 12.13 -4.51
C SER A 70 -18.36 11.16 -3.43
N PRO A 71 -17.59 11.64 -2.43
CA PRO A 71 -17.00 10.78 -1.40
C PRO A 71 -18.02 9.91 -0.63
N ASP A 72 -19.24 10.39 -0.39
CA ASP A 72 -20.32 9.67 0.31
C ASP A 72 -20.94 8.51 -0.51
N TYR A 73 -20.63 8.41 -1.80
CA TYR A 73 -21.12 7.33 -2.67
C TYR A 73 -20.49 5.96 -2.39
N TRP A 74 -19.22 5.93 -2.01
CA TRP A 74 -18.45 4.68 -1.97
C TRP A 74 -18.99 3.67 -0.94
N ARG A 75 -19.04 2.40 -1.34
CA ARG A 75 -19.45 1.26 -0.50
C ARG A 75 -18.33 0.22 -0.54
N PHE A 76 -17.81 -0.08 0.66
CA PHE A 76 -16.71 -1.00 0.81
C PHE A 76 -17.19 -2.35 1.32
N GLU A 77 -16.68 -3.40 0.71
CA GLU A 77 -16.76 -4.76 1.23
C GLU A 77 -15.39 -5.12 1.81
N TYR A 78 -15.38 -6.04 2.79
CA TYR A 78 -14.15 -6.45 3.46
C TYR A 78 -13.92 -7.94 3.22
N GLY A 79 -12.76 -8.29 2.68
CA GLY A 79 -12.35 -9.68 2.57
C GLY A 79 -12.11 -10.31 3.95
N ASP A 80 -11.83 -11.62 3.98
CA ASP A 80 -11.69 -12.43 5.20
C ASP A 80 -10.74 -11.85 6.26
N LYS A 81 -9.74 -11.08 5.84
CA LYS A 81 -8.72 -10.45 6.70
C LYS A 81 -8.82 -8.94 6.78
N GLY A 82 -9.96 -8.38 6.36
CA GLY A 82 -10.27 -6.97 6.50
C GLY A 82 -9.70 -6.06 5.41
N LYS A 83 -9.17 -6.61 4.30
CA LYS A 83 -8.80 -5.82 3.12
C LYS A 83 -10.07 -5.18 2.53
N PRO A 84 -10.19 -3.84 2.51
CA PRO A 84 -11.33 -3.18 1.88
C PRO A 84 -11.22 -3.28 0.36
N VAL A 85 -12.35 -3.52 -0.29
CA VAL A 85 -12.55 -3.48 -1.75
C VAL A 85 -13.84 -2.73 -2.06
N LEU A 86 -14.01 -2.22 -3.28
CA LEU A 86 -15.32 -1.72 -3.71
C LEU A 86 -16.30 -2.88 -3.83
N CYS A 87 -17.57 -2.65 -3.49
CA CYS A 87 -18.60 -3.64 -3.74
C CYS A 87 -18.67 -4.00 -5.23
N SER A 88 -19.11 -5.23 -5.52
CA SER A 88 -19.10 -5.80 -6.89
C SER A 88 -19.73 -4.89 -7.95
N THR A 89 -20.81 -4.18 -7.62
CA THR A 89 -21.50 -3.26 -8.54
C THR A 89 -20.66 -2.00 -8.82
N GLN A 90 -20.05 -1.40 -7.80
CA GLN A 90 -19.19 -0.22 -7.96
C GLN A 90 -17.87 -0.57 -8.65
N PHE A 91 -17.32 -1.75 -8.39
CA PHE A 91 -16.18 -2.26 -9.16
C PHE A 91 -16.55 -2.42 -10.64
N ALA A 92 -17.67 -3.09 -10.97
CA ALA A 92 -18.08 -3.28 -12.35
C ALA A 92 -18.33 -1.95 -13.11
N GLN A 93 -18.82 -0.92 -12.41
CA GLN A 93 -19.05 0.41 -12.97
C GLN A 93 -17.77 1.21 -13.20
N THR A 94 -16.80 1.11 -12.31
CA THR A 94 -15.65 2.03 -12.27
C THR A 94 -14.33 1.38 -12.68
N GLY A 95 -14.20 0.06 -12.53
CA GLY A 95 -12.96 -0.69 -12.67
C GLY A 95 -11.91 -0.33 -11.62
N ILE A 96 -12.27 0.38 -10.54
CA ILE A 96 -11.29 0.87 -9.57
C ILE A 96 -10.83 -0.27 -8.65
N VAL A 97 -9.53 -0.51 -8.65
CA VAL A 97 -8.82 -1.34 -7.65
C VAL A 97 -7.98 -0.41 -6.80
N PHE A 98 -8.00 -0.61 -5.48
CA PHE A 98 -7.22 0.22 -4.57
C PHE A 98 -6.60 -0.58 -3.43
N ASN A 99 -5.56 -0.01 -2.83
CA ASN A 99 -5.04 -0.43 -1.55
C ASN A 99 -4.50 0.78 -0.78
N ILE A 100 -4.38 0.65 0.54
CA ILE A 100 -4.01 1.77 1.42
C ILE A 100 -3.11 1.28 2.55
N SER A 101 -2.13 2.09 2.92
CA SER A 101 -1.31 1.88 4.11
C SER A 101 -0.96 3.21 4.77
N HIS A 102 -0.76 3.20 6.08
CA HIS A 102 -0.32 4.37 6.81
C HIS A 102 0.75 4.00 7.83
N SER A 103 1.71 4.90 8.02
CA SER A 103 2.70 4.79 9.09
C SER A 103 3.00 6.19 9.61
N GLN A 104 2.99 6.34 10.93
CA GLN A 104 3.09 7.63 11.61
C GLN A 104 2.09 8.67 11.07
N ASP A 105 2.60 9.71 10.41
CA ASP A 105 1.90 10.87 9.87
C ASP A 105 1.81 10.82 8.33
N ARG A 106 2.04 9.65 7.72
CA ARG A 106 1.93 9.44 6.28
C ARG A 106 0.88 8.39 5.95
N LEU A 107 0.11 8.66 4.90
CA LEU A 107 -0.83 7.77 4.26
C LEU A 107 -0.43 7.60 2.80
N ILE A 108 -0.43 6.37 2.30
CA ILE A 108 -0.33 6.08 0.87
C ILE A 108 -1.59 5.34 0.42
N ILE A 109 -2.20 5.81 -0.67
CA ILE A 109 -3.34 5.14 -1.33
C ILE A 109 -2.91 4.82 -2.76
N ALA A 110 -2.83 3.53 -3.08
CA ALA A 110 -2.59 3.06 -4.43
C ALA A 110 -3.93 2.85 -5.15
N VAL A 111 -4.05 3.33 -6.39
CA VAL A 111 -5.26 3.19 -7.20
C VAL A 111 -4.88 2.83 -8.64
N CYS A 112 -5.57 1.86 -9.24
CA CYS A 112 -5.55 1.64 -10.68
C CYS A 112 -6.95 1.38 -11.22
N LYS A 113 -7.12 1.49 -12.54
CA LYS A 113 -8.34 1.11 -13.24
C LYS A 113 -8.08 -0.14 -14.07
N SER A 114 -8.86 -1.19 -13.85
CA SER A 114 -8.80 -2.45 -14.58
C SER A 114 -10.21 -3.00 -14.76
N SER A 115 -10.51 -3.51 -15.94
CA SER A 115 -11.70 -4.33 -16.18
C SER A 115 -11.52 -5.78 -15.73
N ASP A 116 -10.28 -6.19 -15.49
CA ASP A 116 -9.94 -7.53 -15.00
C ASP A 116 -10.01 -7.58 -13.48
N GLN A 117 -10.87 -8.46 -12.95
CA GLN A 117 -11.06 -8.73 -11.53
C GLN A 117 -9.88 -9.46 -10.89
N ASN A 118 -8.95 -10.00 -11.69
CA ASN A 118 -7.80 -10.74 -11.20
C ASN A 118 -6.60 -9.84 -10.86
N VAL A 119 -6.68 -8.53 -11.12
CA VAL A 119 -5.63 -7.59 -10.72
C VAL A 119 -5.59 -7.46 -9.21
N LEU A 120 -4.48 -7.89 -8.63
CA LEU A 120 -4.18 -7.78 -7.21
C LEU A 120 -3.28 -6.58 -6.98
N LEU A 121 -3.69 -5.68 -6.09
CA LEU A 121 -2.91 -4.50 -5.70
C LEU A 121 -2.72 -4.46 -4.19
N GLY A 122 -1.47 -4.26 -3.79
CA GLY A 122 -1.07 -4.02 -2.41
C GLY A 122 -0.05 -2.90 -2.33
N VAL A 123 -0.17 -2.08 -1.30
CA VAL A 123 0.77 -1.02 -0.98
C VAL A 123 1.07 -1.03 0.51
N ASP A 124 2.31 -0.77 0.86
CA ASP A 124 2.70 -0.58 2.24
C ASP A 124 3.63 0.62 2.40
N ILE A 125 3.55 1.35 3.51
CA ILE A 125 4.43 2.48 3.84
C ILE A 125 4.95 2.29 5.24
N GLU A 126 6.26 2.43 5.42
CA GLU A 126 6.94 2.16 6.67
C GLU A 126 7.84 3.31 7.10
N HIS A 127 7.76 3.62 8.40
CA HIS A 127 8.66 4.55 9.06
C HIS A 127 9.71 3.75 9.83
N SER A 128 10.96 3.90 9.43
CA SER A 128 12.10 3.28 10.12
C SER A 128 12.34 3.95 11.46
N ARG A 129 12.05 3.21 12.53
CA ARG A 129 12.28 3.66 13.92
C ARG A 129 13.51 2.97 14.44
N GLU A 130 14.44 3.68 15.05
CA GLU A 130 15.66 3.09 15.66
C GLU A 130 15.35 2.11 16.80
N THR A 131 14.23 2.30 17.49
CA THR A 131 13.84 1.49 18.65
C THR A 131 13.23 0.13 18.30
N THR A 132 12.95 -0.15 17.02
CA THR A 132 12.41 -1.45 16.59
C THR A 132 13.46 -2.55 16.77
N ASP A 133 13.08 -3.64 17.45
CA ASP A 133 13.88 -4.87 17.50
C ASP A 133 13.74 -5.64 16.19
N ILE A 134 14.59 -5.28 15.23
CA ILE A 134 14.58 -5.89 13.89
C ILE A 134 14.97 -7.37 13.95
N HIS A 135 15.75 -7.80 14.94
CA HIS A 135 16.22 -9.18 15.07
C HIS A 135 15.09 -10.12 15.50
N ALA A 136 14.27 -9.71 16.47
CA ALA A 136 13.10 -10.48 16.88
C ALA A 136 12.12 -10.68 15.71
N ILE A 137 11.87 -9.62 14.93
CA ILE A 137 10.93 -9.65 13.81
C ILE A 137 11.49 -10.50 12.65
N MET A 138 12.74 -10.27 12.22
CA MET A 138 13.32 -11.02 11.11
C MET A 138 13.41 -12.52 11.43
N ASN A 139 13.76 -12.91 12.65
CA ASN A 139 13.83 -14.33 13.03
C ASN A 139 12.45 -15.02 12.99
N HIS A 140 11.37 -14.28 13.24
CA HIS A 140 10.02 -14.80 13.23
C HIS A 140 9.41 -14.87 11.83
N TYR A 141 9.70 -13.89 10.96
CA TYR A 141 8.98 -13.72 9.70
C TYR A 141 9.83 -13.94 8.44
N PHE A 142 11.16 -13.85 8.50
CA PHE A 142 12.01 -13.92 7.30
C PHE A 142 12.53 -15.34 7.08
N THR A 143 12.83 -15.65 5.84
CA THR A 143 13.44 -16.91 5.43
C THR A 143 14.89 -16.98 5.92
N GLN A 144 15.45 -18.18 6.01
CA GLN A 144 16.84 -18.33 6.45
C GLN A 144 17.82 -17.63 5.49
N ASP A 145 17.57 -17.71 4.18
CA ASP A 145 18.39 -17.04 3.17
C ASP A 145 18.33 -15.51 3.28
N GLU A 146 17.13 -14.93 3.52
CA GLU A 146 16.98 -13.49 3.78
C GLU A 146 17.73 -13.06 5.05
N ILE A 147 17.65 -13.87 6.12
CA ILE A 147 18.33 -13.62 7.38
C ILE A 147 19.86 -13.66 7.19
N ASP A 148 20.36 -14.65 6.46
CA ASP A 148 21.79 -14.81 6.24
C ASP A 148 22.34 -13.72 5.33
N ALA A 149 21.59 -13.33 4.29
CA ALA A 149 21.93 -12.17 3.46
C ALA A 149 22.01 -10.89 4.31
N LEU A 150 21.02 -10.64 5.19
CA LEU A 150 21.00 -9.49 6.10
C LEU A 150 22.19 -9.47 7.08
N LYS A 151 22.66 -10.64 7.52
CA LYS A 151 23.80 -10.75 8.45
C LYS A 151 25.15 -10.43 7.81
N THR A 152 25.24 -10.40 6.48
CA THR A 152 26.47 -9.98 5.78
C THR A 152 26.64 -8.46 5.72
N LEU A 153 25.56 -7.70 5.94
CA LEU A 153 25.54 -6.25 5.91
C LEU A 153 26.02 -5.64 7.24
N ASN A 154 26.50 -4.41 7.19
CA ASN A 154 26.77 -3.64 8.42
C ASN A 154 25.44 -3.27 9.13
N HIS A 155 25.50 -2.84 10.40
CA HIS A 155 24.30 -2.58 11.20
C HIS A 155 23.31 -1.58 10.58
N VAL A 156 23.82 -0.54 9.89
CA VAL A 156 22.98 0.49 9.25
C VAL A 156 22.30 -0.09 8.02
N GLU A 157 23.08 -0.71 7.12
CA GLU A 157 22.57 -1.34 5.90
C GLU A 157 21.61 -2.50 6.20
N GLN A 158 21.90 -3.28 7.24
CA GLN A 158 21.04 -4.36 7.70
C GLN A 158 19.67 -3.84 8.13
N ARG A 159 19.64 -2.74 8.90
CA ARG A 159 18.39 -2.12 9.33
C ARG A 159 17.61 -1.58 8.15
N GLU A 160 18.30 -0.93 7.22
CA GLU A 160 17.69 -0.42 6.00
C GLU A 160 17.07 -1.54 5.16
N ARG A 161 17.84 -2.61 4.90
CA ARG A 161 17.34 -3.77 4.15
C ARG A 161 16.22 -4.50 4.88
N PHE A 162 16.22 -4.52 6.21
CA PHE A 162 15.13 -5.10 6.99
C PHE A 162 13.81 -4.37 6.72
N PHE A 163 13.79 -3.04 6.81
CA PHE A 163 12.57 -2.28 6.57
C PHE A 163 12.14 -2.31 5.09
N ASP A 164 13.09 -2.43 4.17
CA ASP A 164 12.80 -2.64 2.74
C ASP A 164 12.07 -3.97 2.51
N LEU A 165 12.60 -5.06 3.06
CA LEU A 165 11.98 -6.39 3.00
C LEU A 165 10.64 -6.44 3.72
N TRP A 166 10.51 -5.76 4.86
CA TRP A 166 9.27 -5.69 5.62
C TRP A 166 8.16 -5.02 4.82
N ALA A 167 8.44 -3.85 4.22
CA ALA A 167 7.47 -3.16 3.37
C ALA A 167 7.03 -4.02 2.18
N LEU A 168 7.98 -4.69 1.50
CA LEU A 168 7.70 -5.59 0.39
C LEU A 168 6.82 -6.79 0.79
N LYS A 169 7.14 -7.42 1.93
CA LYS A 169 6.34 -8.55 2.46
C LYS A 169 4.92 -8.11 2.81
N GLU A 170 4.75 -6.97 3.46
CA GLU A 170 3.44 -6.40 3.79
C GLU A 170 2.66 -5.98 2.54
N SER A 171 3.30 -5.37 1.54
CA SER A 171 2.62 -5.01 0.29
C SER A 171 2.15 -6.24 -0.47
N TYR A 172 2.92 -7.34 -0.50
CA TYR A 172 2.50 -8.61 -1.09
C TYR A 172 1.34 -9.26 -0.33
N ILE A 173 1.39 -9.32 1.00
CA ILE A 173 0.28 -9.82 1.82
C ILE A 173 -0.98 -8.99 1.58
N LYS A 174 -0.86 -7.66 1.53
CA LYS A 174 -1.97 -6.76 1.22
C LYS A 174 -2.51 -6.97 -0.19
N ALA A 175 -1.65 -7.26 -1.17
CA ALA A 175 -2.07 -7.59 -2.53
C ALA A 175 -2.94 -8.85 -2.55
N THR A 176 -2.50 -9.93 -1.90
CA THR A 176 -3.22 -11.21 -1.85
C THR A 176 -4.48 -11.17 -0.96
N GLY A 177 -4.56 -10.23 -0.01
CA GLY A 177 -5.69 -10.11 0.91
C GLY A 177 -5.76 -11.19 2.00
N GLN A 178 -4.72 -12.02 2.13
CA GLN A 178 -4.69 -13.16 3.05
C GLN A 178 -4.16 -12.83 4.44
N GLY A 179 -3.72 -11.59 4.67
CA GLY A 179 -3.13 -11.16 5.94
C GLY A 179 -1.98 -12.08 6.37
N LEU A 180 -1.72 -12.13 7.68
CA LEU A 180 -0.69 -13.01 8.27
C LEU A 180 -1.05 -14.51 8.24
N ALA A 181 -2.15 -14.92 7.60
CA ALA A 181 -2.41 -16.34 7.37
C ALA A 181 -1.43 -16.93 6.35
N THR A 182 -0.86 -16.10 5.48
CA THR A 182 0.29 -16.46 4.65
C THR A 182 1.54 -16.42 5.52
N SER A 183 2.23 -17.56 5.63
CA SER A 183 3.53 -17.60 6.31
C SER A 183 4.52 -16.71 5.56
N LEU A 184 5.06 -15.69 6.23
CA LEU A 184 6.09 -14.80 5.66
C LEU A 184 7.42 -15.51 5.35
N LYS A 185 7.58 -16.77 5.81
CA LYS A 185 8.69 -17.67 5.47
C LYS A 185 8.42 -18.52 4.23
N SER A 186 7.24 -18.44 3.63
CA SER A 186 6.89 -19.21 2.42
C SER A 186 7.30 -18.54 1.10
N PHE A 187 7.89 -17.34 1.16
CA PHE A 187 8.36 -16.61 0.00
C PHE A 187 9.47 -15.62 0.38
N TYR A 188 10.27 -15.23 -0.61
CA TYR A 188 11.33 -14.23 -0.47
C TYR A 188 11.39 -13.29 -1.68
N PHE A 189 12.09 -12.17 -1.52
CA PHE A 189 12.33 -11.19 -2.58
C PHE A 189 13.75 -11.30 -3.11
N ASP A 190 13.90 -11.30 -4.44
CA ASP A 190 15.19 -11.22 -5.13
C ASP A 190 15.40 -9.84 -5.74
N PHE A 191 16.57 -9.27 -5.46
CA PHE A 191 17.01 -7.94 -5.91
C PHE A 191 18.07 -8.02 -7.02
N SER A 192 18.40 -9.22 -7.53
CA SER A 192 19.43 -9.44 -8.56
C SER A 192 19.24 -8.61 -9.83
N ASN A 193 17.99 -8.36 -10.22
CA ASN A 193 17.60 -7.56 -11.38
C ASN A 193 17.08 -6.16 -10.99
N GLN A 194 17.45 -5.68 -9.81
CA GLN A 194 17.02 -4.38 -9.32
C GLN A 194 17.56 -3.27 -10.24
N GLU A 195 16.66 -2.40 -10.67
CA GLU A 195 16.99 -1.20 -11.41
C GLU A 195 16.41 0.02 -10.69
N GLN A 196 17.21 1.07 -10.55
CA GLN A 196 16.77 2.34 -10.02
C GLN A 196 16.15 3.22 -11.10
N SER A 197 15.09 3.91 -10.73
CA SER A 197 14.42 4.92 -11.54
C SER A 197 13.92 6.04 -10.64
N TYR A 198 13.62 7.21 -11.22
CA TYR A 198 13.09 8.35 -10.49
C TYR A 198 11.72 8.70 -11.04
N LEU A 199 10.76 8.91 -10.13
CA LEU A 199 9.42 9.37 -10.47
C LEU A 199 9.24 10.79 -9.96
N HIS A 200 8.85 11.70 -10.86
CA HIS A 200 8.41 13.03 -10.46
C HIS A 200 7.12 12.95 -9.65
N VAL A 201 7.06 13.71 -8.57
CA VAL A 201 5.85 13.87 -7.77
C VAL A 201 4.94 14.91 -8.42
N ILE A 202 3.76 14.46 -8.84
CA ILE A 202 2.74 15.33 -9.43
C ILE A 202 2.01 16.03 -8.29
N ASN A 203 2.39 17.28 -8.04
CA ASN A 203 1.75 18.11 -7.03
C ASN A 203 0.48 18.74 -7.59
N GLU A 204 -0.68 18.19 -7.22
CA GLU A 204 -1.99 18.78 -7.54
C GLU A 204 -2.38 19.87 -6.52
N ALA A 205 -1.57 20.05 -5.47
CA ALA A 205 -1.60 21.19 -4.56
C ALA A 205 -0.17 21.51 -4.07
N LEU A 206 0.08 22.75 -3.61
CA LEU A 206 1.36 23.17 -3.02
C LEU A 206 1.55 22.54 -1.63
N VAL A 207 1.78 21.22 -1.58
CA VAL A 207 2.09 20.50 -0.34
C VAL A 207 3.61 20.44 -0.21
N ALA A 208 4.18 21.33 0.61
CA ALA A 208 5.64 21.50 0.77
C ALA A 208 6.38 20.34 1.45
N SER A 209 5.70 19.21 1.73
CA SER A 209 6.23 18.14 2.59
C SER A 209 6.78 16.92 1.84
N TYR A 210 6.79 16.94 0.51
CA TYR A 210 7.22 15.81 -0.32
C TYR A 210 8.36 16.21 -1.27
N PRO A 211 9.31 15.29 -1.55
CA PRO A 211 10.37 15.57 -2.51
C PRO A 211 9.78 15.76 -3.92
N SER A 212 10.47 16.51 -4.78
CA SER A 212 10.06 16.68 -6.19
C SER A 212 10.18 15.39 -7.00
N GLU A 213 11.05 14.49 -6.55
CA GLU A 213 11.30 13.19 -7.16
C GLU A 213 11.44 12.13 -6.06
N VAL A 214 11.02 10.91 -6.38
CA VAL A 214 11.15 9.75 -5.50
C VAL A 214 11.93 8.69 -6.25
N CYS A 215 12.99 8.18 -5.62
CA CYS A 215 13.73 7.02 -6.13
C CYS A 215 12.88 5.76 -5.94
N ILE A 216 12.77 4.97 -7.00
CA ILE A 216 12.06 3.70 -7.07
C ILE A 216 13.00 2.61 -7.58
N ASP A 217 13.10 1.55 -6.80
CA ASP A 217 13.66 0.27 -7.20
C ASP A 217 12.56 -0.59 -7.84
N LYS A 218 12.76 -0.98 -9.09
CA LYS A 218 11.92 -1.92 -9.85
C LYS A 218 12.73 -3.18 -10.17
N GLY A 219 12.09 -4.20 -10.75
CA GLY A 219 12.76 -5.47 -11.10
C GLY A 219 12.96 -6.43 -9.92
N ILE A 220 12.36 -6.10 -8.76
CA ILE A 220 12.37 -6.96 -7.58
C ILE A 220 11.39 -8.12 -7.81
N SER A 221 11.90 -9.35 -7.76
CA SER A 221 11.13 -10.57 -8.02
C SER A 221 10.67 -11.23 -6.72
N ILE A 222 9.52 -11.91 -6.75
CA ILE A 222 9.02 -12.73 -5.64
C ILE A 222 9.18 -14.19 -5.99
N HIS A 223 9.76 -14.97 -5.08
CA HIS A 223 9.92 -16.41 -5.22
C HIS A 223 9.25 -17.13 -4.06
N SER A 224 8.57 -18.23 -4.36
CA SER A 224 7.92 -19.08 -3.36
C SER A 224 8.84 -20.21 -2.90
N ILE A 225 8.75 -20.59 -1.63
CA ILE A 225 9.54 -21.67 -1.02
C ILE A 225 8.63 -22.89 -0.81
N GLY A 226 9.00 -24.01 -1.42
CA GLY A 226 8.32 -25.31 -1.31
C GLY A 226 7.22 -25.54 -2.36
N SER A 227 7.02 -26.82 -2.73
CA SER A 227 5.98 -27.29 -3.65
C SER A 227 4.60 -27.45 -3.01
N THR A 228 4.48 -27.20 -1.71
CA THR A 228 3.24 -27.35 -0.94
C THR A 228 2.61 -25.99 -0.65
N GLN A 229 1.66 -25.64 -1.50
CA GLN A 229 0.60 -24.65 -1.29
C GLN A 229 1.06 -23.29 -0.77
N VAL A 230 1.60 -22.48 -1.68
CA VAL A 230 1.25 -21.07 -1.61
C VAL A 230 -0.26 -20.98 -1.87
N SER A 231 -0.94 -20.24 -1.00
CA SER A 231 -2.29 -19.66 -1.07
C SER A 231 -3.33 -20.33 -1.99
N SER A 232 -4.57 -20.45 -1.51
CA SER A 232 -5.76 -20.78 -2.34
C SER A 232 -5.94 -19.92 -3.60
N LEU A 233 -5.19 -18.81 -3.76
CA LEU A 233 -5.15 -17.95 -4.94
C LEU A 233 -3.99 -18.29 -5.90
N SER A 234 -2.77 -18.56 -5.41
CA SER A 234 -1.66 -19.01 -6.26
C SER A 234 -1.78 -20.48 -6.68
N SER A 235 -2.41 -21.32 -5.86
CA SER A 235 -2.86 -22.67 -6.25
C SER A 235 -4.00 -22.65 -7.27
N LYS A 236 -4.74 -21.53 -7.40
CA LYS A 236 -5.74 -21.33 -8.47
C LYS A 236 -5.16 -20.73 -9.75
N ASN A 237 -4.07 -19.95 -9.67
CA ASN A 237 -3.37 -19.41 -10.84
C ASN A 237 -1.83 -19.39 -10.63
N PRO A 238 -1.15 -20.52 -10.91
CA PRO A 238 0.31 -20.63 -10.79
C PRO A 238 1.11 -19.77 -11.80
N GLN A 239 0.43 -18.97 -12.63
CA GLN A 239 1.01 -18.08 -13.64
C GLN A 239 0.85 -16.59 -13.33
N LEU A 240 0.38 -16.19 -12.13
CA LEU A 240 0.26 -14.78 -11.77
C LEU A 240 1.63 -14.08 -11.85
N ARG A 241 1.79 -13.22 -12.85
CA ARG A 241 2.96 -12.34 -12.98
C ARG A 241 2.91 -11.29 -11.87
N TRP A 242 3.95 -11.28 -11.04
CA TRP A 242 4.13 -10.29 -9.97
C TRP A 242 5.10 -9.21 -10.41
N GLN A 243 4.78 -7.96 -10.09
CA GLN A 243 5.65 -6.80 -10.28
C GLN A 243 5.74 -6.05 -8.95
N CYS A 244 6.96 -5.90 -8.43
CA CYS A 244 7.22 -5.27 -7.14
C CYS A 244 8.09 -4.04 -7.30
N PHE A 245 7.75 -3.03 -6.51
CA PHE A 245 8.41 -1.74 -6.50
C PHE A 245 8.70 -1.35 -5.06
N LEU A 246 9.87 -0.81 -4.80
CA LEU A 246 10.26 -0.25 -3.51
C LEU A 246 10.64 1.21 -3.73
N GLY A 247 10.05 2.13 -2.96
CA GLY A 247 10.28 3.57 -3.09
C GLY A 247 10.71 4.20 -1.78
N ARG A 248 11.50 5.28 -1.86
CA ARG A 248 12.00 6.01 -0.70
C ARG A 248 11.57 7.47 -0.77
N LEU A 249 10.72 7.88 0.19
CA LEU A 249 10.26 9.27 0.29
C LEU A 249 11.31 10.16 0.95
N ASN A 250 12.06 9.61 1.89
CA ASN A 250 13.22 10.22 2.55
C ASN A 250 14.00 9.10 3.29
N GLU A 251 14.93 9.48 4.17
CA GLU A 251 15.76 8.54 4.94
C GLU A 251 14.93 7.64 5.88
N THR A 252 13.81 8.14 6.42
CA THR A 252 13.01 7.40 7.41
C THR A 252 11.78 6.72 6.80
N PHE A 253 11.23 7.24 5.71
CA PHE A 253 10.04 6.72 5.06
C PHE A 253 10.33 6.02 3.74
N ARG A 254 9.83 4.79 3.64
CA ARG A 254 9.80 4.00 2.41
C ARG A 254 8.43 3.40 2.19
N PHE A 255 8.17 2.96 0.97
CA PHE A 255 6.96 2.23 0.64
C PHE A 255 7.25 1.12 -0.34
N ALA A 256 6.38 0.12 -0.38
CA ALA A 256 6.40 -0.92 -1.39
C ALA A 256 5.06 -1.02 -2.09
N VAL A 257 5.08 -1.38 -3.37
CA VAL A 257 3.89 -1.66 -4.17
C VAL A 257 4.06 -3.03 -4.78
N THR A 258 3.04 -3.86 -4.66
CA THR A 258 3.00 -5.19 -5.28
C THR A 258 1.75 -5.31 -6.13
N VAL A 259 1.95 -5.63 -7.40
CA VAL A 259 0.87 -5.87 -8.37
C VAL A 259 0.97 -7.30 -8.88
N GLY A 260 -0.15 -8.03 -8.86
CA GLY A 260 -0.27 -9.38 -9.41
C GLY A 260 -1.38 -9.44 -10.47
N GLY A 261 -1.21 -10.29 -11.48
CA GLY A 261 -2.25 -10.56 -12.48
C GLY A 261 -2.40 -9.48 -13.55
N ALA A 262 -1.48 -8.50 -13.60
CA ALA A 262 -1.38 -7.59 -14.74
C ALA A 262 -0.52 -8.24 -15.84
N ASP A 263 -1.13 -8.50 -17.00
CA ASP A 263 -0.41 -9.02 -18.17
C ASP A 263 0.63 -8.02 -18.71
N ASN A 264 0.34 -6.74 -18.53
CA ASN A 264 1.16 -5.63 -19.01
C ASN A 264 2.09 -5.09 -17.93
N ASP A 265 3.14 -4.38 -18.36
CA ASP A 265 4.03 -3.69 -17.45
C ASP A 265 3.27 -2.62 -16.64
N VAL A 266 3.61 -2.52 -15.37
CA VAL A 266 3.03 -1.55 -14.44
C VAL A 266 3.83 -0.25 -14.47
N VAL A 267 3.14 0.87 -14.62
CA VAL A 267 3.72 2.21 -14.54
C VAL A 267 3.19 2.89 -13.29
N LEU A 268 4.10 3.28 -12.40
CA LEU A 268 3.76 4.02 -11.20
C LEU A 268 3.73 5.53 -11.47
N LYS A 269 2.79 6.24 -10.84
CA LYS A 269 2.76 7.70 -10.77
C LYS A 269 2.57 8.13 -9.33
N ILE A 270 3.30 9.13 -8.86
CA ILE A 270 3.16 9.63 -7.49
C ILE A 270 2.45 10.97 -7.51
N LYS A 271 1.44 11.11 -6.67
CA LYS A 271 0.55 12.28 -6.62
C LYS A 271 0.41 12.78 -5.20
N THR A 272 0.28 14.09 -5.05
CA THR A 272 -0.13 14.74 -3.80
C THR A 272 -1.32 15.63 -4.10
N ALA A 273 -2.24 15.76 -3.15
CA ALA A 273 -3.31 16.74 -3.20
C ALA A 273 -3.68 17.21 -1.80
N ALA A 274 -4.18 18.44 -1.74
CA ALA A 274 -4.98 18.90 -0.63
C ALA A 274 -6.42 18.39 -0.86
N PHE A 275 -6.93 17.60 0.09
CA PHE A 275 -8.32 17.21 0.11
C PHE A 275 -9.06 18.18 1.02
N THR A 276 -9.81 19.10 0.41
CA THR A 276 -10.66 20.07 1.09
C THR A 276 -11.91 19.41 1.64
#